data_AF-A0A9D6YW58-F1
#
_entry.id   AF-A0A9D6YW58-F1
#
_cell.length_a   1.000
_cell.length_b   1.000
_cell.length_c   1.000
_cell.angle_alpha   90.00
_cell.angle_beta   90.00
_cell.angle_gamma   90.00
#
_symmetry.space_group_name_H-M   'P 1'
#
loop_
_entity.id
_entity.type
_entity.pdbx_description
1 polymer ?
#
loop_
_entity_poly.entity_id
_entity_poly.type
_entity_poly.pdbx_seq_one_letter_code
_entity_poly.pdbx_strand_id
1 'polypeptide(L)'
;GSSAAGKNGNGYSIFGTAKLDSLLDLLKGYTVIARVDQYDPDSATASDASTRYIAGVSYELIKGTLILFDVDRYRTESGAGSTTSAFAHLQVKF
;
A
#
# COMPACT_ATOMS: atom_id res chain seq x y z
N GLY A 1 12.95 32.81 -18.30
CA GLY A 1 12.33 31.82 -17.41
C GLY A 1 13.39 30.80 -17.07
N SER A 2 13.71 30.61 -15.79
CA SER A 2 14.65 29.56 -15.38
C SER A 2 13.90 28.23 -15.38
N SER A 3 14.27 27.33 -16.29
CA SER A 3 13.96 25.91 -16.14
C SER A 3 14.62 25.45 -14.83
N ALA A 4 13.81 25.08 -13.84
CA ALA A 4 14.32 24.42 -12.65
C ALA A 4 15.16 23.21 -13.09
N ALA A 5 16.38 23.07 -12.54
CA ALA A 5 17.19 21.90 -12.78
C ALA A 5 16.37 20.65 -12.39
N GLY A 6 16.17 19.73 -13.33
CA GLY A 6 15.43 18.50 -13.07
C GLY A 6 16.02 17.74 -11.88
N LYS A 7 15.17 17.12 -11.07
CA LYS A 7 15.61 16.20 -10.00
C LYS A 7 15.68 14.78 -10.56
N ASN A 8 16.72 14.04 -10.18
CA ASN A 8 16.79 12.61 -10.48
C ASN A 8 15.76 11.86 -9.65
N GLY A 9 14.91 11.07 -10.30
CA GLY A 9 13.88 10.30 -9.64
C GLY A 9 14.43 9.19 -8.73
N ASN A 10 13.68 8.85 -7.70
CA ASN A 10 13.97 7.73 -6.80
C ASN A 10 12.66 7.10 -6.28
N GLY A 11 12.78 5.99 -5.56
CA GLY A 11 11.61 5.36 -4.95
C GLY A 11 12.00 4.15 -4.11
N TYR A 12 11.11 3.77 -3.21
CA TYR A 12 11.24 2.55 -2.43
C TYR A 12 9.87 1.94 -2.12
N SER A 13 9.88 0.65 -1.80
CA SER A 13 8.72 -0.08 -1.34
C SER A 13 9.10 -0.91 -0.12
N ILE A 14 8.32 -0.78 0.96
CA ILE A 14 8.46 -1.59 2.17
C ILE A 14 7.13 -2.31 2.37
N PHE A 15 7.19 -3.62 2.53
CA PHE A 15 6.03 -4.49 2.73
C PHE A 15 6.26 -5.41 3.91
N GLY A 16 5.21 -5.63 4.69
CA GLY A 16 5.22 -6.56 5.80
C GLY A 16 3.89 -7.26 5.96
N THR A 17 3.94 -8.50 6.45
CA THR A 17 2.77 -9.28 6.82
C THR A 17 2.98 -9.91 8.18
N ALA A 18 1.88 -10.09 8.91
CA ALA A 18 1.90 -10.83 10.17
C ALA A 18 0.66 -11.71 10.27
N LYS A 19 0.87 -13.01 10.47
CA LYS A 19 -0.20 -13.94 10.84
C LYS A 19 -0.56 -13.70 12.29
N LEU A 20 -1.85 -13.62 12.58
CA LEU A 20 -2.34 -13.37 13.93
C LEU A 20 -2.66 -14.66 14.71
N ASP A 21 -2.31 -15.82 14.15
CA ASP A 21 -2.62 -17.15 14.66
C ASP A 21 -2.19 -17.39 16.12
N SER A 22 -1.15 -16.70 16.59
CA SER A 22 -0.57 -16.89 17.92
C SER A 22 -0.97 -15.82 18.94
N LEU A 23 -1.75 -14.81 18.56
CA LEU A 23 -2.11 -13.70 19.45
C LEU A 23 -3.37 -14.03 20.25
N LEU A 24 -4.43 -14.47 19.57
CA LEU A 24 -5.71 -14.85 20.15
C LEU A 24 -6.36 -15.89 19.23
N ASP A 25 -7.00 -16.92 19.79
CA ASP A 25 -7.68 -17.95 19.00
C ASP A 25 -8.75 -17.38 18.05
N LEU A 26 -9.39 -16.27 18.43
CA LEU A 26 -10.35 -15.53 17.59
C LEU A 26 -9.73 -14.97 16.30
N LEU A 27 -8.42 -14.74 16.29
CA LEU A 27 -7.68 -14.15 15.17
C LEU A 27 -6.98 -15.20 14.30
N LYS A 28 -7.23 -16.49 14.55
CA LYS A 28 -6.68 -17.58 13.76
C LYS A 28 -7.17 -17.51 12.31
N GLY A 29 -6.25 -17.67 11.36
CA GLY A 29 -6.52 -17.55 9.92
C GLY A 29 -6.50 -16.11 9.39
N TYR A 30 -6.35 -15.11 10.26
CA TYR A 30 -6.18 -13.72 9.85
C TYR A 30 -4.69 -13.40 9.63
N THR A 31 -4.43 -12.65 8.57
CA THR A 31 -3.12 -12.06 8.29
C THR A 31 -3.30 -10.56 8.07
N VAL A 32 -2.53 -9.75 8.78
CA VAL A 32 -2.46 -8.31 8.51
C VAL A 32 -1.37 -8.04 7.49
N ILE A 33 -1.62 -7.04 6.66
CA ILE A 33 -0.72 -6.61 5.59
C ILE A 33 -0.54 -5.11 5.73
N ALA A 34 0.71 -4.65 5.65
CA ALA A 34 1.03 -3.24 5.54
C ALA A 34 2.06 -3.05 4.44
N ARG A 35 1.90 -1.98 3.66
CA ARG A 35 2.85 -1.59 2.63
C ARG A 35 2.94 -0.07 2.55
N VAL A 36 4.15 0.43 2.34
CA VAL A 36 4.43 1.83 2.05
C VAL A 36 5.25 1.89 0.77
N ASP A 37 4.75 2.61 -0.22
CA ASP A 37 5.46 2.91 -1.45
C ASP A 37 5.74 4.41 -1.48
N GLN A 38 6.99 4.78 -1.73
CA GLN A 38 7.38 6.15 -2.03
C GLN A 38 7.90 6.20 -3.46
N TYR A 39 7.47 7.21 -4.20
CA TYR A 39 7.86 7.41 -5.58
C TYR A 39 8.10 8.89 -5.83
N ASP A 40 9.31 9.22 -6.26
CA ASP A 40 9.74 10.55 -6.68
C ASP A 40 10.13 10.50 -8.18
N PRO A 41 9.35 11.10 -9.09
CA PRO A 41 9.63 11.00 -10.52
C PRO A 41 10.84 11.85 -10.93
N ASP A 42 11.51 11.45 -12.01
CA ASP A 42 12.50 12.30 -12.68
C ASP A 42 11.76 13.41 -13.45
N SER A 43 11.71 14.61 -12.86
CA SER A 43 10.92 15.72 -13.39
C SER A 43 11.50 17.08 -12.98
N ALA A 44 11.10 18.14 -13.68
CA ALA A 44 11.40 19.52 -13.30
C ALA A 44 10.34 20.13 -12.34
N THR A 45 9.36 19.34 -11.92
CA THR A 45 8.25 19.79 -11.07
C THR A 45 8.64 19.61 -9.61
N ALA A 46 8.57 20.69 -8.84
CA ALA A 46 8.76 20.61 -7.40
C ALA A 46 7.56 19.91 -6.73
N SER A 47 7.84 19.08 -5.72
CA SER A 47 6.84 18.47 -4.84
C SER A 47 5.81 17.56 -5.55
N ASP A 48 6.20 16.91 -6.64
CA ASP A 48 5.39 15.90 -7.34
C ASP A 48 5.70 14.46 -6.87
N ALA A 49 6.58 14.30 -5.88
CA ALA A 49 6.75 13.03 -5.20
C ALA A 49 5.44 12.59 -4.54
N SER A 50 5.30 11.29 -4.38
CA SER A 50 4.10 10.69 -3.83
C SER A 50 4.42 9.56 -2.87
N THR A 51 3.53 9.34 -1.93
CA THR A 51 3.58 8.20 -1.02
C THR A 51 2.22 7.52 -1.00
N ARG A 52 2.24 6.20 -1.11
CA ARG A 52 1.08 5.34 -0.97
C ARG A 52 1.24 4.50 0.28
N TYR A 53 0.24 4.52 1.13
CA TYR A 53 0.12 3.64 2.29
C TYR A 53 -0.98 2.63 2.00
N ILE A 54 -0.73 1.36 2.26
CA ILE A 54 -1.72 0.29 2.14
C ILE A 54 -1.74 -0.45 3.47
N ALA A 55 -2.92 -0.62 4.03
CA ALA A 55 -3.14 -1.43 5.21
C ALA A 55 -4.34 -2.33 4.96
N GLY A 56 -4.21 -3.61 5.28
CA GLY A 56 -5.25 -4.58 5.00
C GLY A 56 -5.22 -5.78 5.94
N VAL A 57 -6.29 -6.54 5.85
CA VAL A 57 -6.45 -7.81 6.54
C VAL A 57 -6.96 -8.84 5.55
N SER A 58 -6.34 -10.00 5.54
CA SER A 58 -6.84 -11.16 4.83
C SER A 58 -7.26 -12.27 5.77
N TYR A 59 -8.23 -13.06 5.33
CA TYR A 59 -8.70 -14.25 6.04
C TYR A 59 -8.70 -15.45 5.09
N GLU A 60 -8.06 -16.53 5.53
CA GLU A 60 -8.11 -17.83 4.84
C GLU A 60 -9.40 -18.55 5.23
N LEU A 61 -10.36 -18.61 4.32
CA LEU A 61 -11.65 -19.28 4.54
C LEU A 61 -11.47 -20.80 4.62
N ILE A 62 -10.78 -21.32 3.62
CA ILE A 62 -10.40 -22.72 3.43
C ILE A 62 -9.07 -22.74 2.69
N LYS A 63 -8.37 -23.88 2.71
CA LYS A 63 -7.13 -24.04 1.97
C LYS A 63 -7.32 -23.68 0.50
N GLY A 64 -6.62 -22.63 0.05
CA GLY A 64 -6.70 -22.14 -1.33
C GLY A 64 -7.72 -21.02 -1.59
N THR A 65 -8.55 -20.64 -0.62
CA THR A 65 -9.51 -19.53 -0.76
C THR A 65 -9.26 -18.47 0.31
N LEU A 66 -9.01 -17.25 -0.13
CA LEU A 66 -8.69 -16.10 0.71
C LEU A 66 -9.57 -14.89 0.35
N ILE A 67 -10.05 -14.20 1.37
CA ILE A 67 -10.61 -12.84 1.22
C ILE A 67 -9.59 -11.85 1.76
N LEU A 68 -9.36 -10.75 1.04
CA LEU A 68 -8.55 -9.62 1.47
C LEU A 68 -9.40 -8.34 1.43
N PHE A 69 -9.35 -7.58 2.52
CA PHE A 69 -9.83 -6.21 2.56
C PHE A 69 -8.65 -5.29 2.81
N ASP A 70 -8.45 -4.29 1.96
CA ASP A 70 -7.39 -3.32 2.14
C ASP A 70 -7.87 -1.90 1.84
N VAL A 71 -7.23 -0.95 2.51
CA VAL A 71 -7.40 0.48 2.29
C VAL A 71 -6.08 1.01 1.77
N ASP A 72 -6.14 1.73 0.65
CA ASP A 72 -5.03 2.50 0.16
C ASP A 72 -5.23 3.98 0.44
N ARG A 73 -4.13 4.66 0.73
CA ARG A 73 -4.08 6.11 0.83
C ARG A 73 -2.92 6.63 0.03
N TYR A 74 -3.23 7.33 -1.05
CA TYR A 74 -2.28 8.02 -1.89
C TYR A 74 -2.18 9.49 -1.46
N ARG A 75 -0.96 10.02 -1.38
CA ARG A 75 -0.67 11.43 -1.05
C ARG A 75 0.45 11.94 -1.95
N THR A 76 0.28 13.14 -2.51
CA THR A 76 1.37 13.88 -3.13
C THR A 76 2.04 14.81 -2.12
N GLU A 77 3.35 15.03 -2.23
CA GLU A 77 4.09 15.95 -1.34
C GLU A 77 3.57 17.39 -1.41
N SER A 78 3.15 17.83 -2.59
CA SER A 78 2.51 19.14 -2.79
C SER A 78 1.24 19.35 -1.97
N GLY A 79 0.67 18.30 -1.36
CA GLY A 79 -0.61 18.35 -0.66
C GLY A 79 -1.81 18.56 -1.58
N ALA A 80 -1.59 18.68 -2.88
CA ALA A 80 -2.60 18.99 -3.89
C ALA A 80 -3.56 17.81 -4.18
N GLY A 81 -3.20 16.59 -3.78
CA GLY A 81 -4.05 15.42 -3.95
C GLY A 81 -3.85 14.40 -2.83
N SER A 82 -4.95 14.02 -2.17
CA SER A 82 -5.00 12.79 -1.40
C SER A 82 -6.22 11.98 -1.80
N THR A 83 -6.00 10.73 -2.18
CA THR A 83 -7.06 9.79 -2.53
C THR A 83 -7.02 8.64 -1.53
N THR A 84 -8.17 8.24 -1.04
CA THR A 84 -8.31 7.04 -0.21
C THR A 84 -9.27 6.10 -0.89
N SER A 85 -8.84 4.88 -1.14
CA SER A 85 -9.65 3.84 -1.77
C SER A 85 -9.73 2.63 -0.85
N ALA A 86 -10.84 1.90 -0.92
CA ALA A 86 -11.00 0.65 -0.21
C ALA A 86 -11.30 -0.45 -1.22
N PHE A 87 -10.66 -1.61 -1.04
CA PHE A 87 -10.76 -2.75 -1.93
C PHE A 87 -11.17 -4.00 -1.15
N ALA A 88 -11.91 -4.85 -1.85
CA ALA A 88 -12.26 -6.20 -1.40
C ALA A 88 -11.87 -7.17 -2.52
N HIS A 89 -11.04 -8.14 -2.18
CA HIS A 89 -10.51 -9.13 -3.12
C HIS A 89 -10.89 -10.54 -2.64
N LEU A 90 -11.33 -11.39 -3.57
CA LEU A 90 -11.50 -12.82 -3.36
C LEU A 90 -10.50 -13.54 -4.26
N GLN A 91 -9.63 -14.35 -3.65
CA GLN A 91 -8.69 -15.19 -4.35
C GLN A 91 -9.09 -16.66 -4.19
N VAL A 92 -9.15 -17.38 -5.31
CA VAL A 92 -9.38 -18.83 -5.35
C VAL A 92 -8.25 -19.49 -6.12
N LYS A 93 -7.56 -20.45 -5.50
CA LYS A 93 -6.47 -21.23 -6.09
C LYS A 93 -6.93 -22.69 -6.25
N PHE A 94 -6.87 -23.18 -7.49
CA PHE A 94 -7.21 -24.54 -7.88
C PHE A 94 -5.95 -25.39 -8.10
#